data_AF-C0ZLI4-F1
#
_entry.id   AF-C0ZLI4-F1
#
_cell.length_a   1.000
_cell.length_b   1.000
_cell.length_c   1.000
_cell.angle_alpha   90.00
_cell.angle_beta   90.00
_cell.angle_gamma   90.00
#
_symmetry.space_group_name_H-M   'P 1'
#
loop_
_entity.id
_entity.type
_entity.pdbx_description
1 polymer ?
#
loop_
_entity_poly.entity_id
_entity_poly.type
_entity_poly.pdbx_seq_one_letter_code
_entity_poly.pdbx_strand_id
1 'polypeptide(L)'
;MMYEDLGNLRMLARYLVGPAEISKLLGVEANTVNVWKVRHADFPKPVRRLRSGDVWDVREIEAWAKSTGRQILAGHIPDVKSE
;
A
#
# COMPACT_ATOMS: atom_id res chain seq x y z
N MET A 1 -13.29 -2.38 -27.74
CA MET A 1 -12.26 -3.27 -27.17
C MET A 1 -10.98 -2.54 -26.70
N MET A 2 -10.91 -1.20 -26.71
CA MET A 2 -9.77 -0.43 -26.12
C MET A 2 -10.17 0.41 -24.89
N TYR A 3 -11.46 0.43 -24.53
CA TYR A 3 -12.00 1.25 -23.44
C TYR A 3 -12.22 0.48 -22.12
N GLU A 4 -12.28 -0.86 -22.15
CA GLU A 4 -12.38 -1.67 -20.92
C GLU A 4 -11.06 -1.63 -20.11
N ASP A 5 -9.94 -1.45 -20.79
CA ASP A 5 -8.60 -1.44 -20.16
C ASP A 5 -8.38 -0.19 -19.30
N LEU A 6 -8.91 0.97 -19.71
CA LEU A 6 -8.81 2.21 -18.92
C LEU A 6 -9.64 2.16 -17.63
N GLY A 7 -10.78 1.46 -17.66
CA GLY A 7 -11.59 1.18 -16.46
C GLY A 7 -10.81 0.31 -15.46
N ASN A 8 -10.13 -0.71 -15.97
CA ASN A 8 -9.26 -1.57 -15.16
C ASN A 8 -8.08 -0.81 -14.55
N LEU A 9 -7.44 0.11 -15.29
CA LEU A 9 -6.32 0.90 -14.76
C LEU A 9 -6.75 1.81 -13.60
N ARG A 10 -7.90 2.50 -13.70
CA ARG A 10 -8.42 3.29 -12.58
C ARG A 10 -8.79 2.41 -11.38
N MET A 11 -9.38 1.25 -11.62
CA MET A 11 -9.71 0.28 -10.57
C MET A 11 -8.46 -0.30 -9.90
N LEU A 12 -7.35 -0.46 -10.63
CA LEU A 12 -6.08 -0.92 -10.06
C LEU A 12 -5.38 0.20 -9.26
N ALA A 13 -5.49 1.45 -9.71
CA ALA A 13 -4.89 2.59 -9.02
C ALA A 13 -5.41 2.77 -7.58
N ARG A 14 -6.62 2.30 -7.25
CA ARG A 14 -7.17 2.35 -5.88
C ARG A 14 -6.39 1.50 -4.86
N TYR A 15 -5.60 0.55 -5.34
CA TYR A 15 -4.74 -0.28 -4.48
C TYR A 15 -3.39 0.38 -4.20
N LEU A 16 -3.07 1.49 -4.88
CA LEU A 16 -1.82 2.20 -4.67
C LEU A 16 -1.88 3.03 -3.39
N VAL A 17 -0.94 2.75 -2.49
CA VAL A 17 -0.85 3.36 -1.15
C VAL A 17 0.54 3.92 -0.90
N GLY A 18 0.60 5.02 -0.16
CA GLY A 18 1.84 5.58 0.36
C GLY A 18 2.14 5.12 1.79
N PRO A 19 3.22 5.64 2.40
CA PRO A 19 3.59 5.32 3.77
C PRO A 19 2.51 5.68 4.80
N ALA A 20 1.73 6.75 4.54
CA ALA A 20 0.68 7.22 5.45
C ALA A 20 -0.53 6.28 5.49
N GLU A 21 -0.93 5.73 4.35
CA GLU A 21 -2.00 4.74 4.29
C GLU A 21 -1.55 3.40 4.91
N ILE A 22 -0.31 2.96 4.65
CA ILE A 22 0.27 1.76 5.28
C ILE A 22 0.36 1.91 6.80
N SER A 23 0.74 3.10 7.27
CA SER A 23 0.75 3.46 8.68
C SER A 23 -0.61 3.25 9.33
N LYS A 24 -1.69 3.76 8.73
CA LYS A 24 -3.06 3.55 9.20
C LYS A 24 -3.49 2.08 9.15
N LEU A 25 -3.15 1.38 8.08
CA LEU A 25 -3.50 -0.04 7.87
C LEU A 25 -2.92 -0.94 8.97
N LEU A 26 -1.67 -0.71 9.36
CA LEU A 26 -0.92 -1.56 10.27
C LEU A 26 -0.79 -0.99 11.68
N GLY A 27 -1.32 0.22 11.94
CA GLY A 27 -1.24 0.86 13.26
C GLY A 27 0.17 1.25 13.67
N VAL A 28 1.03 1.59 12.70
CA VAL A 28 2.42 1.96 12.95
C VAL A 28 2.70 3.37 12.47
N GLU A 29 3.78 3.98 12.96
CA GLU A 29 4.25 5.26 12.42
C GLU A 29 4.71 5.14 10.96
N ALA A 30 4.48 6.17 10.14
CA ALA A 30 4.91 6.18 8.74
C ALA A 30 6.43 6.01 8.59
N ASN A 31 7.23 6.48 9.56
CA ASN A 31 8.67 6.27 9.56
C ASN A 31 9.06 4.78 9.74
N THR A 32 8.25 4.00 10.45
CA THR A 32 8.45 2.55 10.62
C THR A 32 8.40 1.83 9.28
N VAL A 33 7.55 2.28 8.35
CA VAL A 33 7.47 1.75 6.98
C VAL A 33 8.78 1.97 6.22
N ASN A 34 9.39 3.17 6.34
CA ASN A 34 10.71 3.45 5.76
C ASN A 34 11.81 2.58 6.37
N VAL A 35 11.75 2.31 7.67
CA VAL A 35 12.68 1.41 8.34
C VAL A 35 12.51 -0.03 7.85
N TRP A 36 11.28 -0.51 7.70
CA TRP A 36 11.02 -1.86 7.19
C TRP A 36 11.55 -2.06 5.78
N LYS A 37 11.36 -1.08 4.91
CA LYS A 37 11.94 -1.07 3.55
C LYS A 37 13.45 -1.29 3.54
N VAL A 38 14.17 -0.81 4.55
CA VAL A 38 15.63 -0.95 4.67
C VAL A 38 16.04 -2.22 5.41
N ARG A 39 15.30 -2.59 6.47
CA ARG A 39 15.68 -3.68 7.39
C ARG A 39 15.12 -5.05 7.02
N HIS A 40 14.04 -5.12 6.26
CA HIS A 40 13.42 -6.37 5.85
C HIS A 40 13.54 -6.52 4.34
N ALA A 41 14.42 -7.42 3.91
CA ALA A 41 14.60 -7.73 2.48
C ALA A 41 13.31 -8.27 1.85
N ASP A 42 12.46 -8.93 2.65
CA ASP A 42 11.17 -9.47 2.23
C ASP A 42 10.05 -8.42 2.21
N PHE A 43 10.32 -7.16 2.62
CA PHE A 43 9.33 -6.10 2.53
C PHE A 43 9.04 -5.77 1.06
N PRO A 44 7.76 -5.57 0.67
CA PRO A 44 7.39 -5.30 -0.71
C PRO A 44 8.15 -4.13 -1.34
N LYS A 45 8.56 -4.32 -2.59
CA LYS A 45 9.22 -3.26 -3.37
C LYS A 45 8.17 -2.23 -3.79
N PRO A 46 8.51 -0.94 -3.80
CA PRO A 46 7.58 0.07 -4.26
C PRO A 46 7.32 -0.09 -5.77
N VAL A 47 6.04 -0.07 -6.15
CA VAL A 47 5.58 -0.04 -7.55
C VAL A 47 6.13 1.19 -8.27
N ARG A 48 6.22 2.32 -7.55
CA ARG A 48 6.80 3.55 -8.07
C ARG A 48 7.44 4.36 -6.95
N ARG A 49 8.56 5.03 -7.26
CA ARG A 49 9.14 6.07 -6.41
C ARG A 49 8.76 7.43 -6.98
N LEU A 50 7.99 8.21 -6.24
CA LEU A 50 7.63 9.59 -6.58
C LEU A 50 8.51 10.57 -5.80
N ARG A 51 8.52 11.84 -6.20
CA ARG A 51 9.21 12.89 -5.42
C ARG A 51 8.63 13.03 -4.01
N SER A 52 7.33 12.80 -3.85
CA SER A 52 6.63 12.88 -2.56
C SER A 52 6.78 11.63 -1.70
N GLY A 53 7.28 10.51 -2.25
CA GLY A 53 7.41 9.25 -1.54
C GLY A 53 7.27 8.02 -2.42
N ASP A 54 7.57 6.88 -1.82
CA ASP A 54 7.39 5.57 -2.44
C ASP A 54 5.91 5.16 -2.41
N VAL A 55 5.46 4.43 -3.42
CA VAL A 55 4.09 3.94 -3.59
C VAL A 55 4.11 2.43 -3.75
N TRP A 56 3.22 1.73 -3.04
CA TRP A 56 3.10 0.27 -3.03
C TRP A 56 1.70 -0.18 -3.42
N ASP A 57 1.57 -1.45 -3.79
CA ASP A 57 0.29 -2.12 -3.80
C ASP A 57 -0.05 -2.61 -2.39
N VAL A 58 -1.16 -2.13 -1.85
CA VAL A 58 -1.62 -2.48 -0.51
C VAL A 58 -1.83 -3.99 -0.32
N ARG A 59 -2.17 -4.74 -1.39
CA ARG A 59 -2.39 -6.18 -1.32
C ARG A 59 -1.09 -6.93 -1.01
N GLU A 60 0.04 -6.44 -1.53
CA GLU A 60 1.37 -6.97 -1.21
C GLU A 60 1.77 -6.67 0.24
N ILE A 61 1.42 -5.46 0.71
CA ILE A 61 1.65 -5.06 2.11
C ILE A 61 0.83 -5.93 3.07
N GLU A 62 -0.44 -6.20 2.76
CA GLU A 62 -1.29 -7.08 3.55
C GLU A 62 -0.76 -8.52 3.57
N ALA A 63 -0.31 -9.04 2.42
CA ALA A 63 0.29 -10.36 2.32
C ALA A 63 1.55 -10.46 3.18
N TRP A 64 2.43 -9.46 3.12
CA TRP A 64 3.63 -9.37 3.94
C TRP A 64 3.31 -9.21 5.44
N ALA A 65 2.31 -8.40 5.78
CA ALA A 65 1.87 -8.24 7.17
C ALA A 65 1.37 -9.57 7.74
N LYS A 66 0.55 -10.31 6.99
CA LYS A 66 0.07 -11.64 7.37
C LYS A 66 1.21 -12.65 7.51
N SER A 67 2.14 -12.70 6.55
CA SER A 67 3.27 -13.66 6.58
C SER A 67 4.22 -13.40 7.75
N THR A 68 4.31 -12.16 8.21
CA THR A 68 5.17 -11.76 9.33
C THR A 68 4.44 -11.65 10.68
N GLY A 69 3.17 -12.06 10.75
CA GLY A 69 2.38 -12.06 11.99
C GLY A 69 1.92 -10.68 12.48
N ARG A 70 1.93 -9.66 11.61
CA ARG A 70 1.46 -8.31 11.94
C ARG A 70 -0.06 -8.23 11.85
N GLN A 71 -0.67 -7.51 12.78
CA GLN A 71 -2.11 -7.26 12.77
C GLN A 71 -2.47 -6.19 11.74
N ILE A 72 -3.54 -6.44 10.99
CA ILE A 72 -4.13 -5.46 10.07
C ILE A 72 -5.32 -4.83 10.80
N LEU A 73 -5.26 -3.53 11.04
CA LEU A 73 -6.26 -2.79 11.80
C LEU A 73 -7.48 -2.41 10.96
N ALA A 74 -7.30 -2.23 9.65
CA ALA A 74 -8.37 -1.86 8.72
C ALA A 74 -8.52 -2.91 7.63
N GLY A 75 -9.71 -3.51 7.52
CA GLY A 75 -10.07 -4.37 6.39
C GLY A 75 -10.11 -3.56 5.10
N HIS A 76 -9.37 -4.02 4.08
CA HIS A 76 -9.10 -3.33 2.84
C HIS A 76 -10.35 -2.88 2.05
N ILE A 77 -10.64 -1.57 2.04
CA ILE A 77 -10.91 -0.68 0.88
C ILE A 77 -10.56 0.75 1.36
N PRO A 78 -9.73 1.55 0.63
CA PRO A 78 -9.71 2.98 0.87
C PRO A 78 -11.08 3.53 0.44
N ASP A 79 -11.97 3.67 1.44
CA ASP A 79 -13.13 4.51 1.33
C ASP A 79 -12.64 5.86 0.80
N VAL A 80 -13.10 6.21 -0.39
CA VAL A 80 -12.95 7.53 -0.96
C VAL A 80 -13.58 8.45 0.07
N LYS A 81 -12.75 9.13 0.86
CA LYS A 81 -13.25 10.22 1.69
C LYS A 81 -14.01 11.17 0.78
N SER A 82 -15.32 11.15 0.99
CA SER A 82 -16.27 12.10 0.47
C SER A 82 -16.00 13.40 1.23
N GLU A 83 -15.21 14.29 0.64
CA GLU A 83 -15.09 15.69 1.04
C GLU A 83 -15.43 16.57 -0.17
#